data_AF-A0A4Q0TZS3-F1
#
_entry.id   AF-A0A4Q0TZS3-F1
#
_cell.length_a   1.000
_cell.length_b   1.000
_cell.length_c   1.000
_cell.angle_alpha   90.00
_cell.angle_beta   90.00
_cell.angle_gamma   90.00
#
_symmetry.space_group_name_H-M   'P 1'
#
loop_
_entity.id
_entity.type
_entity.pdbx_description
1 polymer ?
#
loop_
_entity_poly.entity_id
_entity_poly.type
_entity_poly.pdbx_seq_one_letter_code
_entity_poly.pdbx_strand_id
1 'polypeptide(L)'
;MDMEFFMRMILILGVMVLGFTACSNKKTVDPNPVVRDNIIHLSTAIKNVREEMMLSELVDSVSYIPLETNLNCMLGNYQRLTFSPQYIFYSNYCFDWNGQFLFRIGSQGQGACEDIYVHVADIVYLNNHFYGNASKIIEYDDRGKCTGKELSWYAQKTMDTAPVGRMVNKVCFAPAGENLMFYNSPDTVYFINTDYEFVAKRSMMPWNRKGIAPSMGSVKYTSYYKDTTLFYNFYTDTVFTVTPTSLVPRWVVELDEELRFSTQYLYEDGLFSDAFKCWESGNLENAKMIKMLDHKYIVSGVFETEHFVFLSVYEYMAYWELRKLPKPPLLTAIYNKRTGETFAVKQIIDDLGGMKTFFPSWGAYNEKLLATIWPYKLKEFIEEEQSAGRTVAPQIVNLMQHVREDDNPVLIIAHLKK
;
A
#
# COMPACT_ATOMS: atom_id res chain seq x y z
N MET A 1 -20.42 60.69 59.23
CA MET A 1 -19.62 59.63 58.59
C MET A 1 -20.32 58.34 58.94
N ASP A 2 -21.35 58.05 58.15
CA ASP A 2 -22.44 57.18 58.55
C ASP A 2 -22.24 55.76 58.05
N MET A 3 -22.48 54.83 58.97
CA MET A 3 -22.32 53.39 58.85
C MET A 3 -23.15 52.78 57.69
N GLU A 4 -24.16 53.50 57.19
CA GLU A 4 -24.95 53.12 56.01
C GLU A 4 -24.19 53.29 54.68
N PHE A 5 -23.25 54.24 54.57
CA PHE A 5 -22.50 54.46 53.33
C PHE A 5 -21.45 53.36 53.12
N PHE A 6 -20.85 52.86 54.20
CA PHE A 6 -19.87 51.78 54.15
C PHE A 6 -20.52 50.39 53.90
N MET A 7 -21.74 50.16 54.42
CA MET A 7 -22.50 48.92 54.13
C MET A 7 -23.00 48.85 52.68
N ARG A 8 -23.41 49.96 52.07
CA ARG A 8 -23.83 49.98 50.66
C ARG A 8 -22.68 49.74 49.68
N MET A 9 -21.46 50.19 50.01
CA MET A 9 -20.28 49.95 49.17
C MET A 9 -19.80 48.49 49.23
N ILE A 10 -19.95 47.81 50.38
CA ILE A 10 -19.64 46.38 50.54
C ILE A 10 -20.69 45.48 49.86
N LEU A 11 -21.96 45.89 49.85
CA LEU A 11 -23.01 45.14 49.14
C LEU A 11 -22.92 45.25 47.60
N ILE A 12 -22.39 46.36 47.06
CA ILE A 12 -22.20 46.53 45.61
C ILE A 12 -20.92 45.82 45.12
N LEU A 13 -19.88 45.69 45.94
CA LEU A 13 -18.73 44.82 45.64
C LEU A 13 -19.02 43.33 45.84
N GLY A 14 -19.95 42.96 46.74
CA GLY A 14 -20.34 41.56 46.98
C GLY A 14 -21.26 40.94 45.92
N VAL A 15 -21.88 41.76 45.06
CA VAL A 15 -22.76 41.29 43.96
C VAL A 15 -22.02 41.23 42.62
N MET A 16 -20.80 41.76 42.52
CA MET A 16 -19.97 41.72 41.29
C MET A 16 -18.96 40.55 41.23
N VAL A 17 -18.92 39.68 42.25
CA VAL A 17 -18.00 38.51 42.31
C VAL A 17 -18.71 37.15 42.21
N LEU A 18 -20.04 37.11 42.08
CA LEU A 18 -20.82 35.87 41.89
C LEU A 18 -21.18 35.60 40.42
N GLY A 19 -20.30 36.01 39.50
CA GLY A 19 -20.55 36.01 38.07
C GLY A 19 -19.71 35.07 37.22
N PHE A 20 -18.96 34.09 37.75
CA PHE A 20 -18.16 33.18 36.89
C PHE A 20 -17.89 31.80 37.51
N THR A 21 -18.92 31.03 37.89
CA THR A 21 -18.79 29.56 37.99
C THR A 21 -20.14 28.88 37.74
N ALA A 22 -20.66 29.02 36.52
CA ALA A 22 -21.60 28.04 35.98
C ALA A 22 -20.82 27.18 34.98
N CYS A 23 -20.39 26.00 35.43
CA CYS A 23 -19.95 24.94 34.54
C CYS A 23 -21.11 24.56 33.62
N SER A 24 -21.21 25.24 32.49
CA SER A 24 -21.86 24.71 31.30
C SER A 24 -21.05 23.48 30.87
N ASN A 25 -21.39 22.33 31.43
CA ASN A 25 -21.13 21.04 30.80
C ASN A 25 -21.97 20.97 29.52
N LYS A 26 -21.58 21.77 28.51
CA LYS A 26 -21.84 21.41 27.13
C LYS A 26 -20.93 20.23 26.86
N LYS A 27 -21.41 19.04 27.24
CA LYS A 27 -21.20 17.89 26.37
C LYS A 27 -21.73 18.35 25.02
N THR A 28 -20.82 18.69 24.11
CA THR A 28 -21.08 18.57 22.68
C THR A 28 -21.43 17.10 22.49
N VAL A 29 -22.71 16.80 22.66
CA VAL A 29 -23.31 15.59 22.15
C VAL A 29 -23.16 15.75 20.65
N ASP A 30 -22.20 15.03 20.09
CA ASP A 30 -22.06 14.86 18.65
C ASP A 30 -23.44 14.45 18.13
N PRO A 31 -24.10 15.26 17.28
CA PRO A 31 -25.47 14.99 16.89
C PRO A 31 -25.45 13.78 15.96
N ASN A 32 -25.74 12.62 16.56
CA ASN A 32 -25.73 11.28 15.98
C ASN A 32 -24.35 10.76 15.60
N PRO A 33 -23.94 9.55 16.04
CA PRO A 33 -22.97 8.81 15.25
C PRO A 33 -23.64 8.59 13.89
N VAL A 34 -23.17 9.29 12.86
CA VAL A 34 -23.47 8.91 11.48
C VAL A 34 -23.16 7.42 11.42
N VAL A 35 -24.17 6.58 11.16
CA VAL A 35 -23.93 5.20 10.78
C VAL A 35 -23.14 5.32 9.49
N ARG A 36 -21.82 5.27 9.61
CA ARG A 36 -20.94 5.33 8.46
C ARG A 36 -20.99 3.95 7.87
N ASP A 37 -21.73 3.83 6.78
CA ASP A 37 -21.65 2.64 5.95
C ASP A 37 -20.17 2.44 5.57
N ASN A 38 -19.70 1.20 5.61
CA ASN A 38 -18.33 0.84 5.25
C ASN A 38 -18.12 0.90 3.72
N ILE A 39 -18.67 1.91 3.07
CA ILE A 39 -18.68 2.10 1.62
C ILE A 39 -17.78 3.26 1.26
N ILE A 40 -16.87 3.02 0.33
CA ILE A 40 -15.98 4.00 -0.27
C ILE A 40 -16.55 4.34 -1.64
N HIS A 41 -17.23 5.48 -1.74
CA HIS A 41 -17.86 5.98 -2.98
C HIS A 41 -16.82 6.44 -4.01
N LEU A 42 -16.08 5.49 -4.60
CA LEU A 42 -14.97 5.77 -5.51
C LEU A 42 -15.47 6.37 -6.84
N SER A 43 -16.60 5.89 -7.36
CA SER A 43 -17.21 6.42 -8.59
C SER A 43 -17.38 7.93 -8.60
N THR A 44 -17.95 8.47 -7.52
CA THR A 44 -18.16 9.92 -7.37
C THR A 44 -16.82 10.66 -7.29
N ALA A 45 -15.84 10.09 -6.58
CA ALA A 45 -14.53 10.69 -6.40
C ALA A 45 -13.74 10.77 -7.73
N ILE A 46 -13.76 9.72 -8.55
CA ILE A 46 -13.06 9.71 -9.85
C ILE A 46 -13.77 10.53 -10.94
N LYS A 47 -15.07 10.80 -10.79
CA LYS A 47 -15.80 11.74 -11.67
C LYS A 47 -15.52 13.20 -11.30
N ASN A 48 -15.10 13.46 -10.05
CA ASN A 48 -14.86 14.80 -9.50
C ASN A 48 -13.45 14.92 -8.91
N VAL A 49 -12.44 14.58 -9.72
CA VAL A 49 -11.04 14.56 -9.28
C VAL A 49 -10.53 15.97 -9.01
N ARG A 50 -9.86 16.15 -7.88
CA ARG A 50 -9.10 17.36 -7.56
C ARG A 50 -7.78 17.34 -8.34
N GLU A 51 -7.41 18.46 -8.97
CA GLU A 51 -6.12 18.55 -9.67
C GLU A 51 -4.96 18.40 -8.68
N GLU A 52 -5.04 19.11 -7.56
CA GLU A 52 -4.00 19.11 -6.54
C GLU A 52 -4.58 19.19 -5.13
N MET A 53 -3.77 18.78 -4.15
CA MET A 53 -3.97 19.02 -2.72
C MET A 53 -2.63 19.21 -2.03
N MET A 54 -2.61 19.90 -0.89
CA MET A 54 -1.37 20.09 -0.12
C MET A 54 -1.11 18.86 0.75
N LEU A 55 0.14 18.41 0.82
CA LEU A 55 0.52 17.28 1.68
C LEU A 55 0.25 17.59 3.15
N SER A 56 0.42 18.85 3.57
CA SER A 56 0.09 19.34 4.91
C SER A 56 -1.39 19.22 5.31
N GLU A 57 -2.30 18.91 4.39
CA GLU A 57 -3.69 18.56 4.74
C GLU A 57 -3.76 17.18 5.44
N LEU A 58 -2.83 16.28 5.15
CA LEU A 58 -2.83 14.89 5.60
C LEU A 58 -1.77 14.59 6.66
N VAL A 59 -0.64 15.30 6.64
CA VAL A 59 0.55 14.97 7.44
C VAL A 59 1.05 16.17 8.25
N ASP A 60 1.75 15.91 9.34
CA ASP A 60 2.39 16.94 10.18
C ASP A 60 3.86 17.19 9.80
N SER A 61 4.54 16.19 9.24
CA SER A 61 5.96 16.30 8.89
C SER A 61 6.37 15.26 7.85
N VAL A 62 7.52 15.51 7.20
CA VAL A 62 8.18 14.59 6.28
C VAL A 62 9.60 14.32 6.77
N SER A 63 10.05 13.07 6.66
CA SER A 63 11.41 12.64 7.00
C SER A 63 12.04 11.87 5.85
N TYR A 64 13.34 12.02 5.68
CA TYR A 64 14.15 11.33 4.69
C TYR A 64 15.14 10.41 5.41
N ILE A 65 15.03 9.11 5.17
CA ILE A 65 15.86 8.07 5.80
C ILE A 65 16.67 7.37 4.71
N PRO A 66 17.95 7.71 4.52
CA PRO A 66 18.83 6.97 3.62
C PRO A 66 18.96 5.52 4.10
N LEU A 67 18.71 4.56 3.20
CA LEU A 67 19.05 3.18 3.51
C LEU A 67 20.57 3.01 3.42
N GLU A 68 21.17 2.38 4.42
CA GLU A 68 22.60 2.16 4.52
C GLU A 68 23.14 1.52 3.24
N THR A 69 24.26 2.04 2.74
CA THR A 69 24.91 1.53 1.53
C THR A 69 26.33 1.08 1.83
N ASN A 70 26.59 -0.21 1.65
CA ASN A 70 27.92 -0.81 1.69
C ASN A 70 27.94 -2.07 0.80
N LEU A 71 29.10 -2.72 0.69
CA LEU A 71 29.28 -3.91 -0.17
C LEU A 71 28.34 -5.08 0.17
N ASN A 72 27.85 -5.16 1.41
CA ASN A 72 26.96 -6.22 1.87
C ASN A 72 25.47 -5.93 1.62
N CYS A 73 25.08 -4.66 1.44
CA CYS A 73 23.68 -4.24 1.36
C CYS A 73 23.33 -3.39 0.13
N MET A 74 24.17 -3.37 -0.91
CA MET A 74 23.87 -2.68 -2.16
C MET A 74 22.62 -3.25 -2.84
N LEU A 75 21.64 -2.39 -3.10
CA LEU A 75 20.35 -2.75 -3.66
C LEU A 75 20.32 -2.53 -5.17
N GLY A 76 19.61 -3.40 -5.88
CA GLY A 76 19.37 -3.21 -7.32
C GLY A 76 18.25 -2.20 -7.58
N ASN A 77 17.90 -1.99 -8.85
CA ASN A 77 16.75 -1.13 -9.19
C ASN A 77 15.39 -1.88 -9.19
N TYR A 78 15.30 -3.01 -8.49
CA TYR A 78 14.08 -3.79 -8.36
C TYR A 78 13.23 -3.26 -7.19
N GLN A 79 12.34 -2.30 -7.45
CA GLN A 79 11.48 -1.73 -6.41
C GLN A 79 10.56 -2.79 -5.78
N ARG A 80 11.00 -3.42 -4.68
CA ARG A 80 10.23 -4.42 -3.90
C ARG A 80 10.43 -4.22 -2.40
N LEU A 81 9.82 -3.16 -1.87
CA LEU A 81 9.78 -2.91 -0.43
C LEU A 81 8.53 -3.51 0.20
N THR A 82 8.73 -4.22 1.31
CA THR A 82 7.67 -4.60 2.25
C THR A 82 8.05 -4.13 3.66
N PHE A 83 7.07 -4.05 4.54
CA PHE A 83 7.22 -3.40 5.85
C PHE A 83 6.62 -4.26 6.94
N SER A 84 7.28 -4.25 8.10
CA SER A 84 6.76 -4.74 9.37
C SER A 84 6.90 -3.64 10.43
N PRO A 85 6.33 -3.80 11.64
CA PRO A 85 6.44 -2.76 12.66
C PRO A 85 7.88 -2.50 13.07
N GLN A 86 8.76 -3.50 12.92
CA GLN A 86 10.16 -3.45 13.35
C GLN A 86 11.14 -3.24 12.20
N TYR A 87 10.79 -3.70 10.99
CA TYR A 87 11.75 -3.82 9.89
C TYR A 87 11.20 -3.29 8.57
N ILE A 88 12.12 -2.81 7.75
CA ILE A 88 11.94 -2.54 6.33
C ILE A 88 12.63 -3.68 5.57
N PHE A 89 11.93 -4.31 4.64
CA PHE A 89 12.50 -5.35 3.79
C PHE A 89 12.61 -4.85 2.36
N TYR A 90 13.80 -4.94 1.79
CA TYR A 90 13.98 -4.89 0.35
C TYR A 90 14.31 -6.31 -0.11
N SER A 91 13.36 -7.01 -0.73
CA SER A 91 13.49 -8.46 -0.95
C SER A 91 13.96 -9.16 0.33
N ASN A 92 15.15 -9.80 0.33
CA ASN A 92 15.71 -10.47 1.48
C ASN A 92 16.72 -9.64 2.30
N TYR A 93 16.84 -8.34 2.05
CA TYR A 93 17.64 -7.42 2.85
C TYR A 93 16.77 -6.82 3.96
N CYS A 94 17.22 -6.94 5.20
CA CYS A 94 16.52 -6.43 6.38
C CYS A 94 17.20 -5.15 6.88
N PHE A 95 16.41 -4.08 7.00
CA PHE A 95 16.82 -2.80 7.56
C PHE A 95 15.93 -2.43 8.75
N ASP A 96 16.46 -1.62 9.67
CA ASP A 96 15.63 -0.95 10.67
C ASP A 96 14.98 0.32 10.11
N TRP A 97 14.09 0.94 10.89
CA TRP A 97 13.41 2.18 10.50
C TRP A 97 14.31 3.43 10.52
N ASN A 98 15.57 3.32 10.96
CA ASN A 98 16.60 4.36 10.83
C ASN A 98 17.42 4.19 9.55
N GLY A 99 17.14 3.17 8.74
CA GLY A 99 17.84 2.85 7.51
C GLY A 99 19.10 2.02 7.72
N GLN A 100 19.41 1.57 8.93
CA GLN A 100 20.57 0.73 9.19
C GLN A 100 20.35 -0.68 8.62
N PHE A 101 21.33 -1.20 7.91
CA PHE A 101 21.31 -2.58 7.46
C PHE A 101 21.57 -3.54 8.62
N LEU A 102 20.70 -4.52 8.80
CA LEU A 102 20.80 -5.48 9.90
C LEU A 102 21.46 -6.78 9.44
N PHE A 103 20.85 -7.45 8.45
CA PHE A 103 21.32 -8.73 7.92
C PHE A 103 20.56 -9.10 6.62
N ARG A 104 21.07 -10.10 5.90
CA ARG A 104 20.33 -10.77 4.82
C ARG A 104 19.60 -11.99 5.38
N ILE A 105 18.38 -12.22 4.88
CA ILE A 105 17.56 -13.37 5.22
C ILE A 105 17.78 -14.44 4.16
N GLY A 106 18.29 -15.60 4.56
CA GLY A 106 18.59 -16.71 3.66
C GLY A 106 19.64 -16.42 2.59
N SER A 107 19.85 -17.40 1.70
CA SER A 107 20.86 -17.36 0.64
C SER A 107 20.33 -17.96 -0.67
N GLN A 108 20.97 -17.55 -1.77
CA GLN A 108 20.63 -18.05 -3.10
C GLN A 108 21.25 -19.42 -3.33
N GLY A 109 20.45 -20.37 -3.83
CA GLY A 109 20.93 -21.70 -4.16
C GLY A 109 19.79 -22.70 -4.34
N GLN A 110 20.14 -23.97 -4.55
CA GLN A 110 19.18 -25.07 -4.74
C GLN A 110 19.17 -26.06 -3.57
N GLY A 111 20.09 -25.90 -2.61
CA GLY A 111 20.20 -26.76 -1.44
C GLY A 111 19.04 -26.62 -0.47
N ALA A 112 19.11 -27.40 0.62
CA ALA A 112 18.25 -27.17 1.77
C ALA A 112 18.50 -25.76 2.33
N CYS A 113 17.44 -25.05 2.70
CA CYS A 113 17.50 -23.68 3.22
C CYS A 113 18.02 -22.62 2.22
N GLU A 114 18.08 -22.96 0.94
CA GLU A 114 18.43 -22.02 -0.13
C GLU A 114 17.27 -21.89 -1.12
N ASP A 115 17.11 -20.68 -1.69
CA ASP A 115 16.11 -20.42 -2.72
C ASP A 115 16.75 -19.75 -3.95
N ILE A 116 16.55 -20.33 -5.13
CA ILE A 116 17.05 -19.79 -6.40
C ILE A 116 16.49 -18.39 -6.71
N TYR A 117 15.34 -18.05 -6.12
CA TYR A 117 14.63 -16.79 -6.28
C TYR A 117 14.63 -15.94 -5.01
N VAL A 118 15.58 -16.14 -4.09
CA VAL A 118 15.68 -15.38 -2.82
C VAL A 118 15.63 -13.86 -3.01
N HIS A 119 16.17 -13.35 -4.12
CA HIS A 119 16.22 -11.92 -4.45
C HIS A 119 14.86 -11.33 -4.85
N VAL A 120 13.83 -12.16 -5.06
CA VAL A 120 12.44 -11.76 -5.32
C VAL A 120 11.47 -12.41 -4.34
N ALA A 121 11.97 -13.02 -3.26
CA ALA A 121 11.15 -13.64 -2.25
C ALA A 121 10.35 -12.58 -1.47
N ASP A 122 9.08 -12.90 -1.22
CA ASP A 122 8.28 -12.15 -0.27
C ASP A 122 8.73 -12.54 1.14
N ILE A 123 9.13 -11.56 1.95
CA ILE A 123 9.53 -11.76 3.34
C ILE A 123 8.39 -11.31 4.27
N VAL A 124 8.04 -12.19 5.19
CA VAL A 124 7.07 -11.94 6.27
C VAL A 124 7.77 -12.15 7.61
N TYR A 125 7.53 -11.25 8.56
CA TYR A 125 7.94 -11.44 9.96
C TYR A 125 6.72 -11.76 10.81
N LEU A 126 6.76 -12.91 11.51
CA LEU A 126 5.66 -13.41 12.32
C LEU A 126 6.22 -14.23 13.48
N ASN A 127 5.71 -14.01 14.71
CA ASN A 127 6.08 -14.78 15.90
C ASN A 127 7.59 -14.97 16.10
N ASN A 128 8.37 -13.89 15.98
CA ASN A 128 9.84 -13.85 16.08
C ASN A 128 10.62 -14.66 15.02
N HIS A 129 9.97 -15.04 13.93
CA HIS A 129 10.60 -15.71 12.79
C HIS A 129 10.37 -14.93 11.51
N PHE A 130 11.30 -15.07 10.55
CA PHE A 130 11.06 -14.65 9.18
C PHE A 130 10.62 -15.84 8.34
N TYR A 131 9.72 -15.59 7.40
CA TYR A 131 9.27 -16.54 6.41
C TYR A 131 9.55 -15.96 5.04
N GLY A 132 10.41 -16.62 4.26
CA GLY A 132 10.66 -16.27 2.87
C GLY A 132 9.85 -17.16 1.94
N ASN A 133 9.08 -16.56 1.03
CA ASN A 133 8.29 -17.28 0.04
C ASN A 133 8.70 -16.93 -1.39
N ALA A 134 9.24 -17.91 -2.12
CA ALA A 134 9.47 -17.84 -3.56
C ALA A 134 9.27 -19.22 -4.23
N SER A 135 10.35 -19.97 -4.49
CA SER A 135 10.24 -21.36 -4.96
C SER A 135 9.90 -22.32 -3.81
N LYS A 136 10.19 -21.90 -2.58
CA LYS A 136 9.84 -22.58 -1.34
C LYS A 136 9.26 -21.57 -0.35
N ILE A 137 8.59 -22.06 0.69
CA ILE A 137 8.51 -21.35 1.98
C ILE A 137 9.66 -21.83 2.84
N ILE A 138 10.48 -20.92 3.37
CA ILE A 138 11.59 -21.22 4.28
C ILE A 138 11.43 -20.37 5.53
N GLU A 139 11.58 -21.00 6.70
CA GLU A 139 11.58 -20.33 8.00
C GLU A 139 13.01 -19.99 8.42
N TYR A 140 13.16 -18.78 8.97
CA TYR A 140 14.41 -18.26 9.48
C TYR A 140 14.22 -17.72 10.90
N ASP A 141 15.26 -17.81 11.71
CA ASP A 141 15.33 -17.26 13.06
C ASP A 141 15.33 -15.71 13.07
N ASP A 142 15.40 -15.11 14.27
CA ASP A 142 15.41 -13.66 14.48
C ASP A 142 16.65 -12.94 13.90
N ARG A 143 17.59 -13.68 13.29
CA ARG A 143 18.79 -13.16 12.61
C ARG A 143 18.84 -13.57 11.13
N GLY A 144 17.74 -14.06 10.58
CA GLY A 144 17.63 -14.44 9.17
C GLY A 144 18.36 -15.73 8.80
N LYS A 145 18.73 -16.58 9.77
CA LYS A 145 19.35 -17.89 9.53
C LYS A 145 18.31 -18.99 9.52
N CYS A 146 18.48 -19.97 8.63
CA CYS A 146 17.48 -21.01 8.45
C CYS A 146 17.30 -21.87 9.72
N THR A 147 16.05 -22.19 10.04
CA THR A 147 15.71 -23.11 11.15
C THR A 147 15.78 -24.59 10.75
N GLY A 148 15.95 -24.87 9.45
CA GLY A 148 15.84 -26.20 8.85
C GLY A 148 14.44 -26.54 8.33
N LYS A 149 13.46 -25.66 8.53
CA LYS A 149 12.06 -25.87 8.17
C LYS A 149 11.74 -25.24 6.80
N GLU A 150 11.45 -26.06 5.80
CA GLU A 150 11.04 -25.60 4.46
C GLU A 150 9.89 -26.40 3.85
N LEU A 151 9.11 -25.76 2.98
CA LEU A 151 8.10 -26.36 2.10
C LEU A 151 8.41 -26.01 0.64
N SER A 152 8.71 -27.00 -0.19
CA SER A 152 8.91 -26.77 -1.63
C SER A 152 7.60 -26.81 -2.40
N TRP A 153 7.36 -25.78 -3.22
CA TRP A 153 6.21 -25.71 -4.13
C TRP A 153 6.31 -26.66 -5.33
N TYR A 154 7.48 -27.21 -5.62
CA TYR A 154 7.72 -28.05 -6.81
C TYR A 154 7.94 -29.52 -6.47
N ALA A 155 8.45 -29.83 -5.28
CA ALA A 155 8.74 -31.21 -4.88
C ALA A 155 7.49 -32.00 -4.50
N GLN A 156 6.41 -31.33 -4.08
CA GLN A 156 5.19 -32.01 -3.63
C GLN A 156 4.25 -32.32 -4.80
N LYS A 157 4.11 -33.61 -5.12
CA LYS A 157 3.27 -34.11 -6.22
C LYS A 157 1.77 -33.86 -5.99
N THR A 158 1.34 -33.87 -4.72
CA THR A 158 -0.04 -33.62 -4.27
C THR A 158 0.00 -33.23 -2.79
N MET A 159 -0.80 -32.24 -2.38
CA MET A 159 -1.23 -32.08 -0.98
C MET A 159 -2.72 -32.37 -0.92
N ASP A 160 -3.18 -33.14 0.05
CA ASP A 160 -4.59 -33.57 0.15
C ASP A 160 -5.57 -32.38 0.21
N THR A 161 -5.08 -31.22 0.62
CA THR A 161 -5.82 -29.97 0.84
C THR A 161 -5.60 -28.91 -0.25
N ALA A 162 -4.60 -29.09 -1.13
CA ALA A 162 -4.23 -28.11 -2.15
C ALA A 162 -3.57 -28.76 -3.40
N PRO A 163 -4.01 -28.40 -4.63
CA PRO A 163 -3.34 -28.86 -5.84
C PRO A 163 -2.04 -28.08 -6.05
N VAL A 164 -0.95 -28.49 -5.39
CA VAL A 164 0.37 -27.82 -5.43
C VAL A 164 0.84 -27.53 -6.86
N GLY A 165 0.60 -28.44 -7.81
CA GLY A 165 0.92 -28.22 -9.23
C GLY A 165 0.14 -27.08 -9.94
N ARG A 166 -0.85 -26.46 -9.28
CA ARG A 166 -1.60 -25.28 -9.76
C ARG A 166 -1.22 -23.98 -9.03
N MET A 167 -0.26 -24.00 -8.11
CA MET A 167 0.21 -22.83 -7.34
C MET A 167 1.25 -21.98 -8.08
N VAL A 168 0.97 -21.73 -9.37
CA VAL A 168 1.91 -21.10 -10.32
C VAL A 168 1.77 -19.58 -10.39
N ASN A 169 0.74 -18.99 -9.76
CA ASN A 169 0.48 -17.55 -9.79
C ASN A 169 0.26 -16.98 -8.38
N LYS A 170 1.21 -17.27 -7.48
CA LYS A 170 1.23 -16.68 -6.14
C LYS A 170 1.62 -15.21 -6.27
N VAL A 171 0.70 -14.30 -5.96
CA VAL A 171 0.89 -12.85 -6.16
C VAL A 171 1.04 -12.06 -4.85
N CYS A 172 0.83 -12.70 -3.70
CA CYS A 172 1.15 -12.12 -2.40
C CYS A 172 1.41 -13.22 -1.35
N PHE A 173 2.12 -12.84 -0.29
CA PHE A 173 2.38 -13.63 0.91
C PHE A 173 2.37 -12.69 2.13
N ALA A 174 1.60 -13.05 3.16
CA ALA A 174 1.37 -12.18 4.32
C ALA A 174 0.99 -13.00 5.57
N PRO A 175 1.11 -12.44 6.80
CA PRO A 175 0.49 -12.98 7.99
C PRO A 175 -1.03 -13.05 7.88
N ALA A 176 -1.59 -14.04 8.56
CA ALA A 176 -3.01 -14.21 8.82
C ALA A 176 -3.15 -14.61 10.30
N GLY A 177 -3.12 -13.64 11.21
CA GLY A 177 -3.02 -13.90 12.65
C GLY A 177 -1.79 -14.76 12.97
N GLU A 178 -1.99 -15.90 13.63
CA GLU A 178 -0.94 -16.89 13.91
C GLU A 178 -0.50 -17.73 12.69
N ASN A 179 -1.25 -17.67 11.59
CA ASN A 179 -0.98 -18.39 10.35
C ASN A 179 -0.35 -17.47 9.30
N LEU A 180 0.01 -18.06 8.16
CA LEU A 180 0.43 -17.37 6.95
C LEU A 180 -0.68 -17.50 5.89
N MET A 181 -0.71 -16.56 4.94
CA MET A 181 -1.60 -16.62 3.79
C MET A 181 -0.85 -16.32 2.49
N PHE A 182 -1.38 -16.85 1.39
CA PHE A 182 -0.99 -16.43 0.06
C PHE A 182 -2.18 -16.48 -0.90
N TYR A 183 -2.12 -15.65 -1.94
CA TYR A 183 -3.15 -15.60 -2.97
C TYR A 183 -2.63 -16.19 -4.27
N ASN A 184 -3.24 -17.30 -4.71
CA ASN A 184 -2.99 -17.87 -6.03
C ASN A 184 -3.98 -17.24 -7.02
N SER A 185 -3.59 -16.12 -7.60
CA SER A 185 -4.47 -15.27 -8.41
C SER A 185 -4.91 -15.96 -9.71
N PRO A 186 -6.16 -15.75 -10.16
CA PRO A 186 -7.24 -14.98 -9.52
C PRO A 186 -8.09 -15.82 -8.55
N ASP A 187 -7.69 -17.06 -8.28
CA ASP A 187 -8.62 -18.09 -7.86
C ASP A 187 -8.89 -18.13 -6.37
N THR A 188 -7.86 -18.41 -5.58
CA THR A 188 -8.05 -18.88 -4.22
C THR A 188 -7.01 -18.27 -3.29
N VAL A 189 -7.48 -17.76 -2.16
CA VAL A 189 -6.65 -17.42 -1.00
C VAL A 189 -6.50 -18.67 -0.15
N TYR A 190 -5.26 -19.03 0.18
CA TYR A 190 -4.93 -20.17 1.02
C TYR A 190 -4.34 -19.70 2.35
N PHE A 191 -4.64 -20.45 3.41
CA PHE A 191 -4.13 -20.24 4.75
C PHE A 191 -3.33 -21.46 5.16
N ILE A 192 -2.12 -21.23 5.67
CA ILE A 192 -1.17 -22.26 6.04
C ILE A 192 -0.62 -21.96 7.43
N ASN A 193 -0.58 -22.95 8.31
CA ASN A 193 0.02 -22.77 9.62
C ASN A 193 1.56 -22.72 9.51
N THR A 194 2.24 -22.42 10.61
CA THR A 194 3.71 -22.37 10.63
C THR A 194 4.35 -23.75 10.45
N ASP A 195 3.61 -24.85 10.60
CA ASP A 195 4.02 -26.23 10.26
C ASP A 195 3.82 -26.58 8.78
N TYR A 196 3.42 -25.59 7.98
CA TYR A 196 3.18 -25.70 6.55
C TYR A 196 2.02 -26.62 6.15
N GLU A 197 1.07 -26.80 7.06
CA GLU A 197 -0.20 -27.48 6.80
C GLU A 197 -1.25 -26.47 6.36
N PHE A 198 -1.99 -26.80 5.31
CA PHE A 198 -3.10 -25.96 4.86
C PHE A 198 -4.28 -26.11 5.81
N VAL A 199 -4.64 -25.01 6.46
CA VAL A 199 -5.69 -24.99 7.49
C VAL A 199 -7.01 -24.46 6.95
N ALA A 200 -6.98 -23.63 5.89
CA ALA A 200 -8.18 -23.12 5.24
C ALA A 200 -7.92 -22.64 3.81
N LYS A 201 -9.01 -22.42 3.07
CA LYS A 201 -8.98 -21.75 1.77
C LYS A 201 -10.29 -21.00 1.51
N ARG A 202 -10.22 -19.95 0.70
CA ARG A 202 -11.38 -19.19 0.23
C ARG A 202 -11.23 -18.89 -1.25
N SER A 203 -12.20 -19.36 -2.05
CA SER A 203 -12.29 -18.99 -3.46
C SER A 203 -12.69 -17.53 -3.59
N MET A 204 -12.02 -16.82 -4.48
CA MET A 204 -12.23 -15.42 -4.84
C MET A 204 -12.86 -15.32 -6.23
N MET A 205 -12.21 -15.89 -7.25
CA MET A 205 -12.69 -15.91 -8.63
C MET A 205 -12.44 -17.29 -9.25
N PRO A 206 -13.47 -18.14 -9.45
CA PRO A 206 -13.26 -19.51 -9.92
C PRO A 206 -12.37 -19.59 -11.17
N TRP A 207 -11.19 -20.24 -11.06
CA TRP A 207 -10.27 -20.47 -12.18
C TRP A 207 -10.13 -21.96 -12.50
N ASN A 208 -11.02 -22.46 -13.34
CA ASN A 208 -11.06 -23.88 -13.71
C ASN A 208 -10.28 -24.21 -15.00
N ARG A 209 -9.51 -23.25 -15.54
CA ARG A 209 -8.78 -23.39 -16.80
C ARG A 209 -7.38 -23.95 -16.60
N LYS A 210 -6.83 -24.55 -17.66
CA LYS A 210 -5.41 -24.94 -17.72
C LYS A 210 -4.57 -23.70 -18.05
N GLY A 211 -3.45 -23.52 -17.34
CA GLY A 211 -2.51 -22.43 -17.58
C GLY A 211 -2.56 -21.32 -16.52
N ILE A 212 -1.64 -20.37 -16.64
CA ILE A 212 -1.52 -19.20 -15.78
C ILE A 212 -2.55 -18.17 -16.24
N ALA A 213 -3.37 -17.68 -15.32
CA ALA A 213 -4.30 -16.60 -15.61
C ALA A 213 -3.54 -15.32 -16.00
N PRO A 214 -4.12 -14.46 -16.85
CA PRO A 214 -3.55 -13.15 -17.11
C PRO A 214 -3.29 -12.41 -15.79
N SER A 215 -2.02 -12.09 -15.52
CA SER A 215 -1.62 -11.36 -14.32
C SER A 215 -1.44 -9.89 -14.67
N MET A 216 -1.96 -9.02 -13.81
CA MET A 216 -1.73 -7.59 -13.90
C MET A 216 -0.50 -7.24 -13.07
N GLY A 217 0.48 -6.58 -13.69
CA GLY A 217 1.63 -6.03 -12.97
C GLY A 217 1.20 -4.95 -11.98
N SER A 218 1.99 -4.78 -10.91
CA SER A 218 1.92 -3.63 -9.99
C SER A 218 0.66 -3.51 -9.12
N VAL A 219 -0.01 -4.61 -8.78
CA VAL A 219 -1.12 -4.64 -7.81
C VAL A 219 -0.63 -5.14 -6.45
N LYS A 220 -0.91 -4.38 -5.41
CA LYS A 220 -0.70 -4.71 -4.00
C LYS A 220 -1.98 -5.30 -3.42
N TYR A 221 -2.06 -6.63 -3.47
CA TYR A 221 -3.22 -7.38 -2.97
C TYR A 221 -3.35 -7.35 -1.45
N THR A 222 -2.28 -7.02 -0.74
CA THR A 222 -2.25 -7.00 0.72
C THR A 222 -1.62 -5.72 1.26
N SER A 223 -2.16 -5.24 2.36
CA SER A 223 -1.61 -4.15 3.17
C SER A 223 -1.80 -4.47 4.65
N TYR A 224 -1.30 -3.60 5.53
CA TYR A 224 -1.38 -3.82 6.97
C TYR A 224 -2.08 -2.63 7.64
N TYR A 225 -2.96 -2.94 8.58
CA TYR A 225 -3.57 -1.96 9.46
C TYR A 225 -3.55 -2.51 10.89
N LYS A 226 -2.86 -1.79 11.78
CA LYS A 226 -2.56 -2.22 13.14
C LYS A 226 -1.88 -3.60 13.13
N ASP A 227 -2.48 -4.58 13.78
CA ASP A 227 -2.03 -5.97 13.91
C ASP A 227 -2.67 -6.92 12.89
N THR A 228 -3.38 -6.37 11.89
CA THR A 228 -4.11 -7.17 10.90
C THR A 228 -3.65 -6.92 9.47
N THR A 229 -3.68 -7.98 8.67
CA THR A 229 -3.51 -7.90 7.21
C THR A 229 -4.85 -7.57 6.57
N LEU A 230 -4.84 -6.68 5.58
CA LEU A 230 -5.96 -6.46 4.68
C LEU A 230 -5.71 -7.16 3.35
N PHE A 231 -6.75 -7.68 2.72
CA PHE A 231 -6.70 -8.29 1.39
C PHE A 231 -7.71 -7.62 0.46
N TYR A 232 -7.29 -7.29 -0.77
CA TYR A 232 -8.15 -6.72 -1.79
C TYR A 232 -7.73 -7.20 -3.17
N ASN A 233 -8.72 -7.52 -4.00
CA ASN A 233 -8.55 -7.84 -5.42
C ASN A 233 -9.53 -6.98 -6.22
N PHE A 234 -9.06 -6.20 -7.18
CA PHE A 234 -9.87 -5.25 -7.94
C PHE A 234 -10.97 -5.88 -8.82
N TYR A 235 -10.95 -7.19 -9.03
CA TYR A 235 -12.09 -7.91 -9.64
C TYR A 235 -13.29 -8.04 -8.69
N THR A 236 -13.09 -7.75 -7.42
CA THR A 236 -14.11 -7.69 -6.37
C THR A 236 -14.18 -6.26 -5.85
N ASP A 237 -15.33 -5.87 -5.31
CA ASP A 237 -15.51 -4.57 -4.67
C ASP A 237 -15.09 -4.57 -3.20
N THR A 238 -14.85 -5.74 -2.59
CA THR A 238 -14.75 -5.85 -1.14
C THR A 238 -13.30 -5.92 -0.70
N VAL A 239 -12.93 -5.05 0.24
CA VAL A 239 -11.69 -5.13 1.03
C VAL A 239 -11.98 -6.02 2.23
N PHE A 240 -11.10 -6.97 2.51
CA PHE A 240 -11.26 -7.93 3.60
C PHE A 240 -10.22 -7.70 4.69
N THR A 241 -10.64 -7.87 5.95
CA THR A 241 -9.71 -8.18 7.04
C THR A 241 -9.35 -9.66 6.95
N VAL A 242 -8.06 -9.98 6.97
CA VAL A 242 -7.57 -11.36 7.00
C VAL A 242 -7.57 -11.85 8.45
N THR A 243 -8.27 -12.95 8.69
CA THR A 243 -8.25 -13.69 9.96
C THR A 243 -7.41 -14.97 9.79
N PRO A 244 -7.12 -15.75 10.85
CA PRO A 244 -6.26 -16.93 10.71
C PRO A 244 -6.70 -17.97 9.70
N THR A 245 -8.00 -18.05 9.39
CA THR A 245 -8.56 -19.08 8.52
C THR A 245 -9.65 -18.55 7.57
N SER A 246 -9.89 -17.24 7.54
CA SER A 246 -10.97 -16.66 6.76
C SER A 246 -10.71 -15.21 6.37
N LEU A 247 -11.56 -14.68 5.49
CA LEU A 247 -11.61 -13.27 5.13
C LEU A 247 -12.93 -12.68 5.65
N VAL A 248 -12.88 -11.53 6.32
CA VAL A 248 -14.07 -10.85 6.84
C VAL A 248 -14.26 -9.53 6.10
N PRO A 249 -15.41 -9.26 5.46
CA PRO A 249 -15.66 -7.99 4.77
C PRO A 249 -15.37 -6.80 5.68
N ARG A 250 -14.66 -5.80 5.15
CA ARG A 250 -14.24 -4.61 5.90
C ARG A 250 -14.75 -3.34 5.24
N TRP A 251 -14.44 -3.15 3.96
CA TRP A 251 -14.90 -2.03 3.14
C TRP A 251 -15.46 -2.52 1.82
N VAL A 252 -16.36 -1.75 1.24
CA VAL A 252 -16.84 -1.91 -0.14
C VAL A 252 -16.36 -0.71 -0.95
N VAL A 253 -15.53 -0.94 -1.94
CA VAL A 253 -15.11 0.04 -2.94
C VAL A 253 -16.19 0.11 -4.02
N GLU A 254 -17.05 1.11 -3.91
CA GLU A 254 -18.16 1.31 -4.84
C GLU A 254 -17.67 2.00 -6.11
N LEU A 255 -17.81 1.29 -7.22
CA LEU A 255 -17.45 1.75 -8.56
C LEU A 255 -18.59 1.35 -9.51
N ASP A 256 -19.02 2.24 -10.39
CA ASP A 256 -20.10 1.95 -11.34
C ASP A 256 -19.67 0.82 -12.28
N GLU A 257 -20.63 -0.01 -12.73
CA GLU A 257 -20.34 -1.16 -13.57
C GLU A 257 -19.61 -0.77 -14.87
N GLU A 258 -19.94 0.38 -15.46
CA GLU A 258 -19.25 0.86 -16.65
C GLU A 258 -17.79 1.30 -16.40
N LEU A 259 -17.39 1.52 -15.15
CA LEU A 259 -16.02 1.90 -14.76
C LEU A 259 -15.20 0.72 -14.24
N ARG A 260 -15.85 -0.39 -13.85
CA ARG A 260 -15.17 -1.58 -13.32
C ARG A 260 -14.34 -2.27 -14.40
N PHE A 261 -13.12 -2.67 -14.03
CA PHE A 261 -12.29 -3.52 -14.87
C PHE A 261 -13.00 -4.86 -15.13
N SER A 262 -13.17 -5.22 -16.40
CA SER A 262 -14.03 -6.33 -16.78
C SER A 262 -13.44 -7.69 -16.37
N THR A 263 -14.22 -8.48 -15.63
CA THR A 263 -13.87 -9.87 -15.30
C THR A 263 -13.86 -10.77 -16.54
N GLN A 264 -14.50 -10.36 -17.64
CA GLN A 264 -14.44 -11.10 -18.91
C GLN A 264 -13.00 -11.24 -19.41
N TYR A 265 -12.10 -10.33 -19.05
CA TYR A 265 -10.67 -10.44 -19.36
C TYR A 265 -10.03 -11.73 -18.85
N LEU A 266 -10.48 -12.24 -17.71
CA LEU A 266 -10.01 -13.51 -17.16
C LEU A 266 -10.51 -14.69 -18.01
N TYR A 267 -11.77 -14.62 -18.43
CA TYR A 267 -12.50 -15.78 -18.96
C TYR A 267 -12.64 -15.81 -20.47
N GLU A 268 -12.16 -14.80 -21.19
CA GLU A 268 -12.29 -14.80 -22.64
C GLU A 268 -10.99 -15.20 -23.32
N ASP A 269 -11.09 -16.23 -24.18
CA ASP A 269 -9.94 -16.73 -24.93
C ASP A 269 -9.68 -15.90 -26.19
N GLY A 270 -8.43 -15.92 -26.65
CA GLY A 270 -8.05 -15.31 -27.92
C GLY A 270 -7.91 -13.78 -27.87
N LEU A 271 -8.16 -13.11 -26.74
CA LEU A 271 -8.04 -11.65 -26.62
C LEU A 271 -6.68 -11.11 -27.07
N PHE A 272 -5.58 -11.78 -26.69
CA PHE A 272 -4.23 -11.40 -27.12
C PHE A 272 -3.98 -11.67 -28.60
N SER A 273 -4.51 -12.77 -29.14
CA SER A 273 -4.37 -13.10 -30.57
C SER A 273 -5.15 -12.12 -31.44
N ASP A 274 -6.34 -11.73 -31.01
CA ASP A 274 -7.16 -10.69 -31.64
C ASP A 274 -6.44 -9.33 -31.61
N ALA A 275 -5.95 -8.91 -30.43
CA ALA A 275 -5.18 -7.68 -30.27
C ALA A 275 -3.94 -7.66 -31.17
N PHE A 276 -3.20 -8.77 -31.25
CA PHE A 276 -2.03 -8.89 -32.12
C PHE A 276 -2.39 -8.73 -33.61
N LYS A 277 -3.45 -9.41 -34.10
CA LYS A 277 -3.93 -9.25 -35.49
C LYS A 277 -4.38 -7.83 -35.80
N CYS A 278 -5.10 -7.20 -34.87
CA CYS A 278 -5.50 -5.80 -35.01
C CYS A 278 -4.28 -4.87 -35.04
N TRP A 279 -3.25 -5.13 -34.23
CA TRP A 279 -2.00 -4.37 -34.24
C TRP A 279 -1.25 -4.52 -35.58
N GLU A 280 -1.07 -5.74 -36.09
CA GLU A 280 -0.39 -6.00 -37.37
C GLU A 280 -1.07 -5.30 -38.55
N SER A 281 -2.40 -5.18 -38.52
CA SER A 281 -3.19 -4.48 -39.53
C SER A 281 -3.30 -2.96 -39.30
N GLY A 282 -2.63 -2.40 -38.30
CA GLY A 282 -2.65 -0.98 -37.99
C GLY A 282 -3.97 -0.48 -37.35
N ASN A 283 -4.82 -1.39 -36.87
CA ASN A 283 -6.16 -1.10 -36.36
C ASN A 283 -6.35 -1.59 -34.91
N LEU A 284 -5.33 -1.42 -34.05
CA LEU A 284 -5.33 -1.94 -32.68
C LEU A 284 -6.57 -1.49 -31.87
N GLU A 285 -7.07 -0.28 -32.10
CA GLU A 285 -8.31 0.27 -31.51
C GLU A 285 -9.54 -0.63 -31.67
N ASN A 286 -9.57 -1.46 -32.72
CA ASN A 286 -10.70 -2.34 -33.00
C ASN A 286 -10.68 -3.63 -32.19
N ALA A 287 -9.54 -3.98 -31.58
CA ALA A 287 -9.38 -5.21 -30.83
C ALA A 287 -10.37 -5.28 -29.68
N LYS A 288 -10.91 -6.47 -29.44
CA LYS A 288 -11.92 -6.70 -28.42
C LYS A 288 -11.42 -6.35 -27.02
N MET A 289 -10.16 -6.67 -26.73
CA MET A 289 -9.53 -6.33 -25.45
C MET A 289 -9.49 -4.81 -25.21
N ILE A 290 -9.22 -3.99 -26.22
CA ILE A 290 -9.19 -2.52 -26.10
C ILE A 290 -10.58 -2.01 -25.74
N LYS A 291 -11.60 -2.37 -26.52
CA LYS A 291 -13.00 -1.97 -26.29
C LYS A 291 -13.54 -2.40 -24.93
N MET A 292 -13.04 -3.52 -24.42
CA MET A 292 -13.44 -4.08 -23.12
C MET A 292 -12.81 -3.33 -21.93
N LEU A 293 -11.55 -2.91 -22.06
CA LEU A 293 -10.71 -2.51 -20.92
C LEU A 293 -10.37 -1.02 -20.87
N ASP A 294 -10.42 -0.31 -22.00
CA ASP A 294 -10.16 1.12 -22.00
C ASP A 294 -11.18 1.87 -21.13
N HIS A 295 -10.71 2.92 -20.48
CA HIS A 295 -11.49 3.78 -19.58
C HIS A 295 -12.09 3.06 -18.37
N LYS A 296 -11.63 1.83 -18.08
CA LYS A 296 -11.93 1.12 -16.83
C LYS A 296 -10.91 1.48 -15.77
N TYR A 297 -11.27 1.36 -14.51
CA TYR A 297 -10.41 1.72 -13.39
C TYR A 297 -9.91 0.49 -12.65
N ILE A 298 -8.63 0.53 -12.28
CA ILE A 298 -8.00 -0.45 -11.41
C ILE A 298 -7.63 0.23 -10.11
N VAL A 299 -8.07 -0.36 -9.00
CA VAL A 299 -7.58 -0.04 -7.66
C VAL A 299 -6.42 -0.98 -7.37
N SER A 300 -5.20 -0.48 -7.48
CA SER A 300 -3.98 -1.28 -7.35
C SER A 300 -3.50 -1.46 -5.92
N GLY A 301 -4.09 -0.77 -4.95
CA GLY A 301 -3.78 -0.97 -3.54
C GLY A 301 -4.78 -0.24 -2.67
N VAL A 302 -5.07 -0.82 -1.51
CA VAL A 302 -5.90 -0.22 -0.47
C VAL A 302 -5.14 -0.24 0.84
N PHE A 303 -4.96 0.91 1.46
CA PHE A 303 -4.15 1.08 2.67
C PHE A 303 -4.96 1.83 3.72
N GLU A 304 -5.03 1.29 4.91
CA GLU A 304 -5.84 1.85 5.97
C GLU A 304 -4.98 2.39 7.11
N THR A 305 -5.40 3.54 7.63
CA THR A 305 -4.79 4.25 8.76
C THR A 305 -5.88 4.62 9.75
N GLU A 306 -5.58 5.27 10.86
CA GLU A 306 -6.60 5.53 11.88
C GLU A 306 -7.75 6.39 11.35
N HIS A 307 -7.43 7.41 10.55
CA HIS A 307 -8.40 8.41 10.08
C HIS A 307 -8.77 8.28 8.61
N PHE A 308 -8.01 7.52 7.82
CA PHE A 308 -8.17 7.47 6.36
C PHE A 308 -8.09 6.04 5.80
N VAL A 309 -8.68 5.85 4.63
CA VAL A 309 -8.38 4.73 3.72
C VAL A 309 -7.87 5.33 2.41
N PHE A 310 -6.63 5.00 2.04
CA PHE A 310 -5.98 5.43 0.81
C PHE A 310 -6.10 4.33 -0.25
N LEU A 311 -6.47 4.72 -1.46
CA LEU A 311 -6.57 3.85 -2.61
C LEU A 311 -5.63 4.38 -3.71
N SER A 312 -4.75 3.51 -4.21
CA SER A 312 -4.01 3.77 -5.44
C SER A 312 -4.89 3.38 -6.62
N VAL A 313 -5.24 4.35 -7.47
CA VAL A 313 -6.25 4.16 -8.51
C VAL A 313 -5.71 4.68 -9.84
N TYR A 314 -5.86 3.93 -10.92
CA TYR A 314 -5.55 4.45 -12.25
C TYR A 314 -6.58 3.99 -13.28
N GLU A 315 -6.77 4.84 -14.28
CA GLU A 315 -7.50 4.49 -15.48
C GLU A 315 -6.64 3.56 -16.35
N TYR A 316 -7.20 2.42 -16.72
CA TYR A 316 -6.54 1.44 -17.57
C TYR A 316 -6.76 1.81 -19.03
N MET A 317 -5.64 2.02 -19.73
CA MET A 317 -5.60 2.19 -21.17
C MET A 317 -4.73 1.08 -21.76
N ALA A 318 -5.37 0.12 -22.43
CA ALA A 318 -4.68 -1.06 -22.93
C ALA A 318 -3.69 -0.67 -24.04
N TYR A 319 -2.43 -1.08 -23.88
CA TYR A 319 -1.34 -0.83 -24.83
C TYR A 319 -1.16 0.65 -25.22
N TRP A 320 -1.39 1.58 -24.27
CA TRP A 320 -1.34 3.02 -24.51
C TRP A 320 -0.03 3.49 -25.18
N GLU A 321 1.12 2.89 -24.84
CA GLU A 321 2.42 3.18 -25.47
C GLU A 321 2.45 2.80 -26.95
N LEU A 322 1.98 1.59 -27.30
CA LEU A 322 1.90 1.14 -28.71
C LEU A 322 0.93 1.99 -29.53
N ARG A 323 -0.07 2.57 -28.86
CA ARG A 323 -1.09 3.45 -29.45
C ARG A 323 -0.69 4.93 -29.42
N LYS A 324 0.48 5.27 -28.84
CA LYS A 324 0.99 6.65 -28.67
C LYS A 324 0.00 7.57 -27.94
N LEU A 325 -0.74 7.01 -27.00
CA LEU A 325 -1.64 7.75 -26.13
C LEU A 325 -0.87 8.37 -24.96
N PRO A 326 -1.39 9.43 -24.30
CA PRO A 326 -0.80 9.90 -23.06
C PRO A 326 -0.87 8.82 -21.98
N LYS A 327 0.13 8.80 -21.10
CA LYS A 327 0.10 7.93 -19.92
C LYS A 327 -1.07 8.33 -19.02
N PRO A 328 -1.96 7.39 -18.64
CA PRO A 328 -3.01 7.70 -17.69
C PRO A 328 -2.43 8.17 -16.36
N PRO A 329 -3.00 9.21 -15.73
CA PRO A 329 -2.54 9.67 -14.43
C PRO A 329 -2.84 8.61 -13.37
N LEU A 330 -1.94 8.52 -12.38
CA LEU A 330 -2.16 7.73 -11.18
C LEU A 330 -2.85 8.64 -10.16
N LEU A 331 -4.02 8.23 -9.70
CA LEU A 331 -4.83 8.95 -8.73
C LEU A 331 -4.60 8.37 -7.33
N THR A 332 -4.67 9.25 -6.33
CA THR A 332 -4.81 8.85 -4.93
C THR A 332 -6.24 9.16 -4.50
N ALA A 333 -7.05 8.13 -4.29
CA ALA A 333 -8.36 8.29 -3.68
C ALA A 333 -8.25 8.13 -2.16
N ILE A 334 -8.95 8.97 -1.42
CA ILE A 334 -8.85 9.09 0.03
C ILE A 334 -10.28 9.10 0.58
N TYR A 335 -10.58 8.10 1.40
CA TYR A 335 -11.79 8.08 2.23
C TYR A 335 -11.44 8.60 3.62
N ASN A 336 -12.11 9.67 4.04
CA ASN A 336 -11.97 10.21 5.38
C ASN A 336 -12.97 9.50 6.31
N LYS A 337 -12.45 8.64 7.18
CA LYS A 337 -13.27 7.87 8.13
C LYS A 337 -14.00 8.75 9.14
N ARG A 338 -13.54 9.98 9.38
CA ARG A 338 -14.14 10.96 10.30
C ARG A 338 -15.25 11.79 9.66
N THR A 339 -15.36 11.87 8.34
CA THR A 339 -16.44 12.62 7.67
C THR A 339 -17.34 11.72 6.83
N GLY A 340 -16.84 10.58 6.38
CA GLY A 340 -17.49 9.71 5.39
C GLY A 340 -17.30 10.18 3.95
N GLU A 341 -16.51 11.23 3.71
CA GLU A 341 -16.24 11.75 2.38
C GLU A 341 -15.15 10.94 1.67
N THR A 342 -15.38 10.60 0.40
CA THR A 342 -14.35 10.10 -0.52
C THR A 342 -14.02 11.18 -1.54
N PHE A 343 -12.74 11.47 -1.74
CA PHE A 343 -12.27 12.31 -2.84
C PHE A 343 -11.05 11.69 -3.51
N ALA A 344 -10.78 12.06 -4.76
CA ALA A 344 -9.59 11.63 -5.50
C ALA A 344 -8.77 12.84 -5.92
N VAL A 345 -7.45 12.68 -5.94
CA VAL A 345 -6.51 13.73 -6.34
C VAL A 345 -5.52 13.19 -7.37
N LYS A 346 -5.16 14.02 -8.37
CA LYS A 346 -4.10 13.67 -9.34
C LYS A 346 -2.70 13.86 -8.76
N GLN A 347 -2.50 14.92 -7.97
CA GLN A 347 -1.20 15.30 -7.46
C GLN A 347 -1.28 15.78 -6.01
N ILE A 348 -0.39 15.27 -5.15
CA ILE A 348 -0.20 15.81 -3.81
C ILE A 348 1.05 16.70 -3.88
N ILE A 349 0.88 17.99 -3.58
CA ILE A 349 1.97 18.96 -3.54
C ILE A 349 2.76 18.77 -2.27
N ASP A 350 4.09 18.62 -2.38
CA ASP A 350 4.95 18.44 -1.22
C ASP A 350 5.38 19.79 -0.62
N ASP A 351 4.45 20.41 0.11
CA ASP A 351 4.65 21.69 0.79
C ASP A 351 5.45 21.59 2.11
N LEU A 352 5.85 20.38 2.52
CA LEU A 352 6.56 20.12 3.78
C LEU A 352 7.94 19.46 3.60
N GLY A 353 8.04 18.48 2.71
CA GLY A 353 9.24 17.68 2.42
C GLY A 353 10.21 18.37 1.46
N GLY A 354 9.76 19.39 0.73
CA GLY A 354 10.61 20.22 -0.12
C GLY A 354 10.92 19.62 -1.49
N MET A 355 10.30 18.48 -1.83
CA MET A 355 10.15 18.06 -3.23
C MET A 355 9.01 18.85 -3.87
N LYS A 356 8.83 18.73 -5.20
CA LYS A 356 7.71 19.36 -5.89
C LYS A 356 6.37 18.65 -5.61
N THR A 357 6.41 17.33 -5.56
CA THR A 357 5.24 16.47 -5.38
C THR A 357 5.57 15.31 -4.48
N PHE A 358 4.55 14.81 -3.79
CA PHE A 358 4.61 13.59 -3.03
C PHE A 358 3.67 12.56 -3.66
N PHE A 359 4.17 11.35 -3.86
CA PHE A 359 3.34 10.22 -4.27
C PHE A 359 3.62 9.05 -3.33
N PRO A 360 2.62 8.53 -2.58
CA PRO A 360 2.82 7.41 -1.66
C PRO A 360 2.99 6.10 -2.44
N SER A 361 4.14 5.92 -3.11
CA SER A 361 4.43 4.75 -3.95
C SER A 361 4.35 3.43 -3.19
N TRP A 362 4.57 3.48 -1.88
CA TRP A 362 4.48 2.33 -0.99
C TRP A 362 3.12 2.18 -0.30
N GLY A 363 2.25 3.18 -0.43
CA GLY A 363 0.96 3.26 0.26
C GLY A 363 1.10 3.78 1.69
N ALA A 364 0.21 3.35 2.56
CA ALA A 364 0.24 3.67 3.99
C ALA A 364 0.64 2.46 4.83
N TYR A 365 1.41 2.70 5.89
CA TYR A 365 1.80 1.70 6.87
C TYR A 365 2.02 2.34 8.25
N ASN A 366 1.35 1.85 9.29
CA ASN A 366 1.54 2.29 10.68
C ASN A 366 1.54 3.83 10.83
N GLU A 367 0.44 4.46 10.38
CA GLU A 367 0.21 5.91 10.38
C GLU A 367 1.26 6.74 9.60
N LYS A 368 1.90 6.14 8.59
CA LYS A 368 2.86 6.80 7.70
C LYS A 368 2.43 6.60 6.25
N LEU A 369 2.58 7.63 5.43
CA LEU A 369 2.62 7.49 3.98
C LEU A 369 4.06 7.30 3.54
N LEU A 370 4.30 6.29 2.71
CA LEU A 370 5.64 5.85 2.37
C LEU A 370 5.91 6.02 0.87
N ALA A 371 7.08 6.57 0.56
CA ALA A 371 7.61 6.66 -0.79
C ALA A 371 9.12 6.39 -0.77
N THR A 372 9.72 6.14 -1.92
CA THR A 372 11.18 6.10 -2.05
C THR A 372 11.66 6.91 -3.23
N ILE A 373 12.87 7.42 -3.11
CA ILE A 373 13.58 8.09 -4.19
C ILE A 373 15.03 7.60 -4.23
N TRP A 374 15.54 7.39 -5.45
CA TRP A 374 16.94 7.10 -5.64
C TRP A 374 17.76 8.39 -5.53
N PRO A 375 18.96 8.37 -4.91
CA PRO A 375 19.78 9.57 -4.76
C PRO A 375 20.12 10.28 -6.07
N TYR A 376 20.39 9.54 -7.16
CA TYR A 376 20.62 10.15 -8.46
C TYR A 376 19.41 11.00 -8.95
N LYS A 377 18.18 10.58 -8.64
CA LYS A 377 16.96 11.37 -8.97
C LYS A 377 16.81 12.61 -8.11
N LEU A 378 17.28 12.56 -6.85
CA LEU A 378 17.34 13.76 -6.01
C LEU A 378 18.33 14.78 -6.57
N LYS A 379 19.48 14.32 -7.06
CA LYS A 379 20.45 15.19 -7.74
C LYS A 379 19.87 15.80 -9.01
N GLU A 380 19.26 15.00 -9.89
CA GLU A 380 18.56 15.49 -11.09
C GLU A 380 17.56 16.59 -10.74
N PHE A 381 16.73 16.36 -9.71
CA PHE A 381 15.77 17.36 -9.21
C PHE A 381 16.45 18.67 -8.75
N ILE A 382 17.54 18.58 -7.98
CA ILE A 382 18.28 19.76 -7.52
C ILE A 382 18.83 20.57 -8.70
N GLU A 383 19.45 19.89 -9.67
CA GLU A 383 20.03 20.52 -10.85
C GLU A 383 18.97 21.18 -11.73
N GLU A 384 17.81 20.54 -11.91
CA GLU A 384 16.67 21.08 -12.65
C GLU A 384 16.09 22.34 -11.99
N GLU A 385 15.90 22.33 -10.67
CA GLU A 385 15.37 23.48 -9.93
C GLU A 385 16.35 24.66 -9.96
N GLN A 386 17.64 24.40 -9.72
CA GLN A 386 18.69 25.43 -9.75
C GLN A 386 18.86 26.03 -11.15
N SER A 387 18.87 25.19 -12.19
CA SER A 387 18.98 25.65 -13.59
C SER A 387 17.79 26.51 -14.01
N ALA A 388 16.62 26.27 -13.42
CA ALA A 388 15.43 27.09 -13.63
C ALA A 388 15.35 28.33 -12.71
N GLY A 389 16.40 28.62 -11.94
CA GLY A 389 16.46 29.77 -11.03
C GLY A 389 15.57 29.63 -9.79
N ARG A 390 15.10 28.41 -9.47
CA ARG A 390 14.27 28.12 -8.30
C ARG A 390 15.13 27.70 -7.11
N THR A 391 14.65 28.00 -5.91
CA THR A 391 15.34 27.64 -4.66
C THR A 391 14.94 26.24 -4.23
N VAL A 392 15.93 25.39 -3.95
CA VAL A 392 15.71 24.06 -3.39
C VAL A 392 15.64 24.14 -1.86
N ALA A 393 14.74 23.36 -1.26
CA ALA A 393 14.60 23.30 0.20
C ALA A 393 15.93 22.88 0.88
N PRO A 394 16.37 23.58 1.95
CA PRO A 394 17.65 23.29 2.62
C PRO A 394 17.80 21.85 3.10
N GLN A 395 16.71 21.21 3.51
CA GLN A 395 16.73 19.82 3.97
C GLN A 395 17.10 18.82 2.86
N ILE A 396 16.69 19.08 1.61
CA ILE A 396 17.06 18.26 0.44
C ILE A 396 18.54 18.47 0.10
N VAL A 397 19.02 19.71 0.16
CA VAL A 397 20.44 20.02 -0.07
C VAL A 397 21.32 19.39 1.02
N ASN A 398 20.91 19.48 2.29
CA ASN A 398 21.64 18.89 3.42
C ASN A 398 21.64 17.35 3.35
N LEU A 399 20.54 16.72 2.92
CA LEU A 399 20.47 15.29 2.68
C LEU A 399 21.55 14.86 1.68
N MET A 400 21.66 15.56 0.55
CA MET A 400 22.64 15.24 -0.50
C MET A 400 24.11 15.54 -0.13
N GLN A 401 24.38 16.21 1.01
CA GLN A 401 25.75 16.30 1.54
C GLN A 401 26.22 14.99 2.19
N HIS A 402 25.29 14.09 2.54
CA HIS A 402 25.55 12.86 3.27
C HIS A 402 25.20 11.60 2.48
N VAL A 403 24.69 11.74 1.25
CA VAL A 403 24.26 10.66 0.37
C VAL A 403 24.88 10.83 -1.00
N ARG A 404 25.44 9.75 -1.56
CA ARG A 404 26.03 9.71 -2.90
C ARG A 404 24.98 9.26 -3.93
N GLU A 405 25.21 9.60 -5.19
CA GLU A 405 24.27 9.31 -6.28
C GLU A 405 24.00 7.81 -6.49
N ASP A 406 24.99 6.98 -6.19
CA ASP A 406 24.97 5.52 -6.30
C ASP A 406 24.60 4.82 -5.00
N ASP A 407 24.26 5.57 -3.94
CA ASP A 407 23.75 4.98 -2.71
C ASP A 407 22.34 4.39 -2.91
N ASN A 408 21.98 3.49 -2.00
CA ASN A 408 20.67 2.89 -1.90
C ASN A 408 19.55 3.95 -1.78
N PRO A 409 18.29 3.58 -2.08
CA PRO A 409 17.18 4.52 -2.03
C PRO A 409 17.02 5.19 -0.67
N VAL A 410 16.58 6.45 -0.70
CA VAL A 410 16.12 7.17 0.47
C VAL A 410 14.63 6.88 0.66
N LEU A 411 14.26 6.40 1.85
CA LEU A 411 12.87 6.26 2.28
C LEU A 411 12.33 7.64 2.67
N ILE A 412 11.22 8.02 2.05
CA ILE A 412 10.47 9.22 2.38
C ILE A 412 9.28 8.80 3.24
N ILE A 413 9.21 9.34 4.44
CA ILE A 413 8.16 9.08 5.43
C ILE A 413 7.38 10.37 5.65
N ALA A 414 6.11 10.39 5.23
CA ALA A 414 5.21 11.48 5.59
C ALA A 414 4.31 11.02 6.77
N HIS A 415 4.43 11.69 7.91
CA HIS A 415 3.80 11.28 9.18
C HIS A 415 2.39 11.85 9.28
N LEU A 416 1.38 10.98 9.22
CA LEU A 416 -0.02 11.39 9.24
C LEU A 416 -0.39 12.14 10.53
N LYS A 417 -1.32 13.09 10.40
CA LYS A 417 -1.86 13.82 11.55
C LYS A 417 -2.59 12.88 12.50
N LYS A 418 -2.44 13.13 13.81
CA LYS A 418 -3.07 12.33 14.86
C LYS A 418 -4.53 12.67 15.13
#